data_AF-A0A0H2V674-F1
#
_entry.id   AF-A0A0H2V674-F1
#
_cell.length_a   1.000
_cell.length_b   1.000
_cell.length_c   1.000
_cell.angle_alpha   90.00
_cell.angle_beta   90.00
_cell.angle_gamma   90.00
#
_symmetry.space_group_name_H-M   'P 1'
#
loop_
_entity.id
_entity.type
_entity.pdbx_description
1 polymer ?
#
loop_
_entity_poly.entity_id
_entity_poly.type
_entity_poly.pdbx_seq_one_letter_code
_entity_poly.pdbx_strand_id
1 'polypeptide(L)'
;MASAADARRIVSHYERRWLIEEYHKAWKSGGTCVESLRMQTRDNLERMVVIKAFIAVRMLGLRQEGISEETQNDSCKKILTPTEWKLLWVKLEGKQLPSQTPTLKWACLKLGRWHDSKRTGRPGWVVMWDGWFRLQDMVEGYPVMKSLDQEI
;
A
#
# COMPACT_ATOMS: atom_id res chain seq x y z
N MET A 1 28.86 -31.50 7.39
CA MET A 1 27.70 -31.96 8.18
C MET A 1 26.70 -30.83 8.25
N ALA A 2 25.43 -31.08 7.96
CA ALA A 2 24.39 -30.06 8.09
C ALA A 2 24.18 -29.72 9.57
N SER A 3 24.20 -28.44 9.91
CA SER A 3 24.04 -27.92 11.26
C SER A 3 22.58 -27.56 11.56
N ALA A 4 22.24 -27.37 12.83
CA ALA A 4 20.92 -26.86 13.22
C ALA A 4 20.64 -25.45 12.63
N ALA A 5 21.68 -24.67 12.32
CA ALA A 5 21.52 -23.37 11.65
C ALA A 5 21.09 -23.54 10.19
N ASP A 6 21.61 -24.55 9.49
CA ASP A 6 21.24 -24.84 8.10
C ASP A 6 19.77 -25.28 8.00
N ALA A 7 19.31 -26.11 8.93
CA ALA A 7 17.91 -26.51 9.01
C ALA A 7 16.97 -25.31 9.24
N ARG A 8 17.31 -24.40 10.17
CA ARG A 8 16.54 -23.18 10.43
C ARG A 8 16.45 -22.26 9.21
N ARG A 9 17.53 -22.18 8.44
CA ARG A 9 17.56 -21.40 7.20
C ARG A 9 16.55 -21.94 6.18
N ILE A 10 16.52 -23.25 5.96
CA ILE A 10 15.58 -23.91 5.05
C ILE A 10 14.13 -23.65 5.48
N VAL A 11 13.82 -23.82 6.78
CA VAL A 11 12.49 -23.53 7.33
C VAL A 11 12.09 -22.08 7.05
N SER A 12 12.99 -21.13 7.32
CA SER A 12 12.71 -19.70 7.09
C SER A 12 12.44 -19.37 5.60
N HIS A 13 13.03 -20.12 4.66
CA HIS A 13 12.74 -19.95 3.24
C HIS A 13 11.33 -20.47 2.90
N TYR A 14 10.94 -21.61 3.47
CA TYR A 14 9.63 -22.20 3.21
C TYR A 14 8.48 -21.45 3.88
N GLU A 15 8.70 -20.84 5.05
CA GLU A 15 7.73 -19.95 5.70
C GLU A 15 7.36 -18.75 4.82
N ARG A 16 8.34 -18.24 4.05
CA ARG A 16 8.14 -17.14 3.11
C ARG A 16 7.44 -17.56 1.80
N ARG A 17 7.26 -18.86 1.54
CA ARG A 17 6.55 -19.35 0.34
C ARG A 17 5.13 -18.78 0.27
N TRP A 18 4.48 -18.58 1.41
CA TRP A 18 3.09 -18.08 1.46
C TRP A 18 2.93 -16.64 0.95
N LEU A 19 4.02 -15.87 0.80
CA LEU A 19 3.98 -14.51 0.26
C LEU A 19 3.36 -14.46 -1.16
N ILE A 20 3.55 -15.51 -1.97
CA ILE A 20 2.94 -15.56 -3.30
C ILE A 20 1.40 -15.69 -3.22
N GLU A 21 0.89 -16.38 -2.21
CA GLU A 21 -0.55 -16.50 -1.99
C GLU A 21 -1.14 -15.18 -1.49
N GLU A 22 -0.40 -14.45 -0.65
CA GLU A 22 -0.76 -13.09 -0.27
C GLU A 22 -0.80 -12.16 -1.48
N TYR A 23 0.17 -12.29 -2.40
CA TYR A 23 0.18 -11.55 -3.66
C TYR A 23 -1.04 -11.89 -4.53
N HIS A 24 -1.33 -13.18 -4.76
CA HIS A 24 -2.49 -13.61 -5.53
C HIS A 24 -3.79 -13.08 -4.92
N LYS A 25 -3.92 -13.12 -3.59
CA LYS A 25 -5.08 -12.59 -2.90
C LYS A 25 -5.22 -11.08 -3.07
N ALA A 26 -4.13 -10.32 -2.94
CA ALA A 26 -4.13 -8.87 -3.13
C ALA A 26 -4.43 -8.47 -4.59
N TRP A 27 -3.96 -9.26 -5.57
CA TRP A 27 -4.21 -8.99 -6.98
C TRP A 27 -5.64 -9.35 -7.40
N LYS A 28 -6.14 -10.51 -6.97
CA LYS A 28 -7.43 -11.07 -7.39
C LYS A 28 -8.63 -10.48 -6.70
N SER A 29 -8.94 -10.93 -5.50
CA SER A 29 -10.24 -10.70 -4.84
C SER A 29 -10.16 -9.87 -3.56
N GLY A 30 -8.97 -9.70 -2.98
CA GLY A 30 -8.73 -9.05 -1.68
C GLY A 30 -8.01 -7.71 -1.74
N GLY A 31 -7.84 -7.12 -2.92
CA GLY A 31 -7.16 -5.84 -3.11
C GLY A 31 -7.58 -5.21 -4.42
N THR A 32 -6.75 -5.32 -5.46
CA THR A 32 -6.97 -4.63 -6.74
C THR A 32 -8.20 -5.10 -7.51
N CYS A 33 -8.84 -6.21 -7.11
CA CYS A 33 -10.08 -6.70 -7.73
C CYS A 33 -9.92 -6.90 -9.25
N VAL A 34 -8.85 -7.57 -9.71
CA VAL A 34 -8.59 -7.72 -11.16
C VAL A 34 -9.67 -8.56 -11.84
N GLU A 35 -10.23 -9.56 -11.15
CA GLU A 35 -11.26 -10.47 -11.68
C GLU A 35 -12.65 -9.80 -11.82
N SER A 36 -12.85 -8.64 -11.17
CA SER A 36 -14.08 -7.86 -11.31
C SER A 36 -14.08 -6.88 -12.49
N LEU A 37 -12.97 -6.78 -13.22
CA LEU A 37 -12.88 -5.92 -14.41
C LEU A 37 -13.92 -6.34 -15.47
N ARG A 38 -14.52 -5.34 -16.12
CA ARG A 38 -15.53 -5.49 -17.19
C ARG A 38 -15.11 -4.77 -18.48
N MET A 39 -13.85 -4.97 -18.85
CA MET A 39 -13.28 -4.40 -20.08
C MET A 39 -13.92 -5.08 -21.31
N GLN A 40 -14.24 -4.29 -22.34
CA GLN A 40 -14.98 -4.76 -23.52
C GLN A 40 -14.13 -5.53 -24.54
N THR A 41 -12.79 -5.49 -24.40
CA THR A 41 -11.86 -6.21 -25.27
C THR A 41 -10.81 -6.94 -24.45
N ARG A 42 -10.30 -8.05 -25.01
CA ARG A 42 -9.20 -8.82 -24.42
C ARG A 42 -7.96 -7.96 -24.19
N ASP A 43 -7.55 -7.17 -25.18
CA ASP A 43 -6.34 -6.35 -25.08
C ASP A 43 -6.42 -5.30 -23.96
N ASN A 44 -7.60 -4.69 -23.76
CA ASN A 44 -7.81 -3.76 -22.66
C ASN A 44 -7.80 -4.46 -21.31
N LEU A 45 -8.35 -5.67 -21.24
CA LEU A 45 -8.27 -6.50 -20.04
C LEU A 45 -6.82 -6.86 -19.71
N GLU A 46 -6.05 -7.35 -20.69
CA GLU A 46 -4.64 -7.73 -20.49
C GLU A 46 -3.79 -6.55 -19.99
N ARG A 47 -3.94 -5.37 -20.58
CA ARG A 47 -3.24 -4.15 -20.12
C ARG A 47 -3.57 -3.82 -18.66
N MET A 48 -4.84 -3.85 -18.30
CA MET A 48 -5.29 -3.52 -16.94
C MET A 48 -4.89 -4.58 -15.92
N VAL A 49 -4.86 -5.86 -16.32
CA VAL A 49 -4.40 -6.98 -15.51
C VAL A 49 -2.94 -6.78 -15.09
N VAL A 50 -2.08 -6.36 -16.03
CA VAL A 50 -0.66 -6.06 -15.78
C VAL A 50 -0.51 -4.85 -14.85
N ILE A 51 -1.23 -3.76 -15.09
CA ILE A 51 -1.19 -2.57 -14.23
C ILE A 51 -1.57 -2.93 -12.79
N LYS A 52 -2.69 -3.65 -12.62
CA LYS A 52 -3.15 -4.10 -11.30
C LYS A 52 -2.15 -5.05 -10.61
N ALA A 53 -1.39 -5.85 -11.36
CA ALA A 53 -0.36 -6.72 -10.80
C ALA A 53 0.75 -5.92 -10.09
N PHE A 54 1.27 -4.87 -10.72
CA PHE A 54 2.29 -4.00 -10.11
C PHE A 54 1.75 -3.24 -8.90
N ILE A 55 0.50 -2.81 -8.97
CA ILE A 55 -0.15 -2.13 -7.86
C ILE A 55 -0.29 -3.09 -6.66
N ALA A 56 -0.65 -4.36 -6.89
CA ALA A 56 -0.69 -5.37 -5.83
C ALA A 56 0.69 -5.57 -5.17
N VAL A 57 1.77 -5.66 -5.95
CA VAL A 57 3.15 -5.75 -5.40
C VAL A 57 3.49 -4.52 -4.56
N ARG A 58 3.15 -3.31 -5.03
CA ARG A 58 3.39 -2.07 -4.28
C ARG A 58 2.65 -2.06 -2.94
N MET A 59 1.40 -2.53 -2.91
CA MET A 59 0.62 -2.67 -1.68
C MET A 59 1.24 -3.69 -0.71
N LEU A 60 1.74 -4.81 -1.24
CA LEU A 60 2.50 -5.80 -0.47
C LEU A 60 3.75 -5.19 0.16
N GLY A 61 4.55 -4.49 -0.64
CA GLY A 61 5.76 -3.80 -0.16
C GLY A 61 5.44 -2.79 0.93
N LEU A 62 4.44 -1.92 0.73
CA LEU A 62 4.02 -0.93 1.72
C LEU A 62 3.66 -1.56 3.06
N ARG A 63 2.93 -2.68 3.04
CA ARG A 63 2.57 -3.39 4.28
C ARG A 63 3.80 -3.96 4.96
N GLN A 64 4.65 -4.65 4.20
CA GLN A 64 5.84 -5.33 4.74
C GLN A 64 6.81 -4.32 5.34
N GLU A 65 7.12 -3.25 4.62
CA GLU A 65 8.01 -2.18 5.06
C GLU A 65 7.45 -1.38 6.24
N GLY A 66 6.13 -1.19 6.30
CA GLY A 66 5.46 -0.48 7.40
C GLY A 66 5.37 -1.28 8.70
N ILE A 67 5.56 -2.61 8.65
CA ILE A 67 5.49 -3.52 9.81
C ILE A 67 6.89 -3.98 10.24
N SER A 68 7.85 -4.04 9.32
CA SER A 68 9.21 -4.50 9.60
C SER A 68 9.91 -3.59 10.62
N GLU A 69 10.53 -4.20 11.63
CA GLU A 69 11.17 -3.46 12.72
C GLU A 69 12.32 -2.57 12.23
N GLU A 70 13.00 -3.01 11.17
CA GLU A 70 14.14 -2.32 10.57
C GLU A 70 13.72 -1.07 9.80
N THR A 71 12.55 -1.09 9.16
CA THR A 71 12.13 -0.07 8.18
C THR A 71 10.94 0.76 8.62
N GLN A 72 10.16 0.31 9.62
CA GLN A 72 8.92 0.97 10.06
C GLN A 72 9.11 2.46 10.46
N ASN A 73 10.31 2.81 10.93
CA ASN A 73 10.68 4.15 11.38
C ASN A 73 11.26 5.03 10.25
N ASP A 74 11.52 4.46 9.08
CA ASP A 74 11.99 5.22 7.93
C ASP A 74 10.93 6.19 7.42
N SER A 75 11.37 7.18 6.65
CA SER A 75 10.48 8.15 6.04
C SER A 75 9.52 7.51 5.03
N CYS A 76 8.24 7.89 5.09
CA CYS A 76 7.24 7.43 4.14
C CYS A 76 7.51 7.84 2.69
N LYS A 77 8.45 8.78 2.45
CA LYS A 77 8.94 9.18 1.12
C LYS A 77 9.51 8.03 0.28
N LYS A 78 9.93 6.93 0.90
CA LYS A 78 10.36 5.72 0.18
C LYS A 78 9.26 5.15 -0.71
N ILE A 79 7.99 5.37 -0.35
CA ILE A 79 6.83 4.77 -1.02
C ILE A 79 5.82 5.82 -1.46
N LEU A 80 5.62 6.88 -0.69
CA LEU A 80 4.67 7.95 -1.01
C LEU A 80 5.39 9.16 -1.60
N THR A 81 4.83 9.72 -2.67
CA THR A 81 5.27 10.99 -3.21
C THR A 81 5.02 12.13 -2.20
N PRO A 82 5.71 13.27 -2.33
CA PRO A 82 5.46 14.42 -1.46
C PRO A 82 3.99 14.88 -1.43
N THR A 83 3.30 14.81 -2.56
CA THR A 83 1.88 15.18 -2.67
C THR A 83 1.00 14.16 -1.95
N GLU A 84 1.26 12.86 -2.17
CA GLU A 84 0.51 11.77 -1.55
C GLU A 84 0.49 11.83 -0.03
N TRP A 85 1.65 11.89 0.63
CA TRP A 85 1.66 11.87 2.10
C TRP A 85 1.12 13.15 2.71
N LYS A 86 1.31 14.31 2.05
CA LYS A 86 0.76 15.61 2.50
C LYS A 86 -0.77 15.62 2.40
N LEU A 87 -1.33 15.17 1.29
CA LEU A 87 -2.79 15.06 1.13
C LEU A 87 -3.37 14.07 2.14
N LEU A 88 -2.71 12.92 2.32
CA LEU A 88 -3.10 11.94 3.33
C LEU A 88 -3.08 12.55 4.74
N TRP A 89 -2.05 13.33 5.08
CA TRP A 89 -1.94 14.02 6.37
C TRP A 89 -3.07 15.02 6.57
N VAL A 90 -3.25 15.95 5.64
CA VAL A 90 -4.29 16.98 5.74
C VAL A 90 -5.67 16.35 5.85
N LYS A 91 -5.96 15.30 5.08
CA LYS A 91 -7.25 14.61 5.10
C LYS A 91 -7.55 13.89 6.41
N LEU A 92 -6.55 13.25 7.02
CA LEU A 92 -6.75 12.34 8.16
C LEU A 92 -6.44 12.97 9.50
N GLU A 93 -5.43 13.83 9.56
CA GLU A 93 -5.03 14.50 10.81
C GLU A 93 -5.73 15.86 10.96
N GLY A 94 -6.09 16.53 9.86
CA GLY A 94 -6.72 17.86 9.91
C GLY A 94 -5.84 18.94 10.55
N LYS A 95 -4.53 18.71 10.63
CA LYS A 95 -3.54 19.57 11.28
C LYS A 95 -2.60 20.17 10.24
N GLN A 96 -1.87 21.21 10.65
CA GLN A 96 -0.76 21.72 9.85
C GLN A 96 0.25 20.61 9.53
N LEU A 97 0.91 20.76 8.39
CA LEU A 97 1.91 19.80 7.94
C LEU A 97 3.09 19.77 8.93
N PRO A 98 3.56 18.58 9.31
CA PRO A 98 4.68 18.45 10.22
C PRO A 98 5.97 18.91 9.52
N SER A 99 6.91 19.43 10.31
CA SER A 99 8.24 19.80 9.82
C SER A 99 9.02 18.57 9.31
N GLN A 100 8.87 17.44 9.99
CA GLN A 100 9.45 16.17 9.61
C GLN A 100 8.44 15.29 8.88
N THR A 101 8.92 14.53 7.90
CA THR A 101 8.08 13.61 7.14
C THR A 101 7.64 12.45 8.03
N PRO A 102 6.36 12.02 7.98
CA PRO A 102 5.89 10.87 8.74
C PRO A 102 6.63 9.57 8.42
N THR A 103 6.51 8.59 9.31
CA THR A 103 7.13 7.27 9.17
C THR A 103 6.36 6.35 8.23
N LEU A 104 7.00 5.29 7.74
CA LEU A 104 6.35 4.23 6.95
C LEU A 104 5.24 3.53 7.75
N LYS A 105 5.45 3.30 9.04
CA LYS A 105 4.41 2.78 9.94
C LYS A 105 3.17 3.65 9.94
N TRP A 106 3.34 4.96 10.06
CA TRP A 106 2.22 5.91 10.03
C TRP A 106 1.48 5.81 8.70
N ALA A 107 2.20 5.82 7.57
CA ALA A 107 1.58 5.73 6.25
C ALA A 107 0.77 4.44 6.08
N CYS A 108 1.33 3.30 6.49
CA CYS A 108 0.67 1.99 6.43
C CYS A 108 -0.61 1.95 7.25
N LEU A 109 -0.57 2.40 8.51
CA LEU A 109 -1.74 2.41 9.40
C LEU A 109 -2.84 3.36 8.93
N LYS A 110 -2.46 4.53 8.42
CA LYS A 110 -3.39 5.58 7.99
C LYS A 110 -4.07 5.24 6.67
N LEU A 111 -3.32 4.68 5.71
CA LEU A 111 -3.92 4.12 4.50
C LEU A 111 -4.89 3.00 4.85
N GLY A 112 -4.56 2.13 5.80
CA GLY A 112 -5.46 1.05 6.20
C GLY A 112 -6.75 1.48 6.91
N ARG A 113 -6.93 2.76 7.31
CA ARG A 113 -8.06 3.26 8.14
C ARG A 113 -8.46 2.27 9.24
N TRP A 114 -7.45 1.71 9.88
CA TRP A 114 -7.58 0.44 10.57
C TRP A 114 -7.75 0.64 12.08
N HIS A 115 -8.80 0.02 12.64
CA HIS A 115 -9.20 0.18 14.05
C HIS A 115 -8.55 -0.86 14.99
N ASP A 116 -7.69 -1.74 14.48
CA ASP A 116 -6.97 -2.77 15.24
C ASP A 116 -7.82 -3.59 16.24
N SER A 117 -8.98 -4.09 15.79
CA SER A 117 -9.91 -4.82 16.66
C SER A 117 -9.31 -6.08 17.30
N LYS A 118 -8.21 -6.61 16.75
CA LYS A 118 -7.51 -7.82 17.23
C LYS A 118 -6.11 -7.54 17.80
N ARG A 119 -5.71 -6.27 17.95
CA ARG A 119 -4.40 -5.86 18.48
C ARG A 119 -3.21 -6.49 17.75
N THR A 120 -3.32 -6.67 16.44
CA THR A 120 -2.31 -7.37 15.64
C THR A 120 -1.18 -6.45 15.17
N GLY A 121 -1.35 -5.13 15.28
CA GLY A 121 -0.46 -4.12 14.71
C GLY A 121 -0.41 -4.08 13.17
N ARG A 122 -1.24 -4.85 12.44
CA ARG A 122 -1.08 -5.09 10.99
C ARG A 122 -2.39 -4.84 10.21
N PRO A 123 -2.43 -3.81 9.34
CA PRO A 123 -3.54 -3.62 8.41
C PRO A 123 -3.71 -4.80 7.45
N GLY A 124 -4.95 -5.06 7.07
CA GLY A 124 -5.30 -6.03 6.02
C GLY A 124 -5.18 -5.44 4.61
N TRP A 125 -5.04 -6.30 3.61
CA TRP A 125 -4.88 -5.93 2.21
C TRP A 125 -6.02 -5.08 1.66
N VAL A 126 -7.26 -5.50 1.93
CA VAL A 126 -8.48 -4.85 1.43
C VAL A 126 -8.55 -3.40 1.90
N VAL A 127 -8.26 -3.17 3.18
CA VAL A 127 -8.37 -1.83 3.78
C VAL A 127 -7.22 -0.92 3.34
N MET A 128 -6.02 -1.47 3.15
CA MET A 128 -4.91 -0.72 2.58
C MET A 128 -5.17 -0.33 1.12
N TRP A 129 -5.72 -1.25 0.33
CA TRP A 129 -6.10 -0.99 -1.05
C TRP A 129 -7.17 0.11 -1.14
N ASP A 130 -8.25 0.01 -0.36
CA ASP A 130 -9.31 1.02 -0.34
C ASP A 130 -8.76 2.40 0.03
N GLY A 131 -7.89 2.48 1.04
CA GLY A 131 -7.26 3.75 1.40
C GLY A 131 -6.30 4.29 0.36
N TRP A 132 -5.52 3.42 -0.30
CA TRP A 132 -4.64 3.82 -1.40
C TRP A 132 -5.44 4.34 -2.59
N PHE A 133 -6.50 3.63 -2.98
CA PHE A 133 -7.34 4.02 -4.10
C PHE A 133 -7.96 5.40 -3.88
N ARG A 134 -8.56 5.63 -2.70
CA ARG A 134 -9.08 6.95 -2.33
C ARG A 134 -8.01 8.03 -2.26
N LEU A 135 -6.78 7.68 -1.90
CA LEU A 135 -5.66 8.62 -1.94
C LEU A 135 -5.34 9.02 -3.38
N GLN A 136 -5.37 8.09 -4.33
CA GLN A 136 -5.13 8.41 -5.74
C GLN A 136 -6.21 9.36 -6.30
N ASP A 137 -7.49 9.16 -5.95
CA ASP A 137 -8.57 10.09 -6.33
C ASP A 137 -8.29 11.53 -5.81
N MET A 138 -7.80 11.65 -4.57
CA MET A 138 -7.43 12.96 -4.00
C MET A 138 -6.19 13.57 -4.68
N VAL A 139 -5.22 12.73 -5.05
CA VAL A 139 -4.01 13.17 -5.76
C VAL A 139 -4.36 13.69 -7.15
N GLU A 140 -5.29 13.03 -7.85
CA GLU A 140 -5.80 13.46 -9.15
C GLU A 140 -6.61 14.77 -9.03
N GLY A 141 -7.44 14.90 -8.00
CA GLY A 141 -8.25 16.11 -7.77
C GLY A 141 -7.45 17.34 -7.32
N TYR A 142 -6.30 17.15 -6.66
CA TYR A 142 -5.53 18.26 -6.09
C TYR A 142 -5.04 19.29 -7.13
N PRO A 143 -4.43 18.89 -8.27
CA PRO A 143 -4.08 19.82 -9.35
C PRO A 143 -5.30 20.54 -9.94
N VAL A 144 -6.42 19.84 -10.11
CA VAL A 144 -7.66 20.42 -10.65
C VAL A 144 -8.16 21.54 -9.73
N MET A 145 -8.24 21.26 -8.42
CA MET A 145 -8.63 22.26 -7.44
C MET A 145 -7.67 23.47 -7.44
N LYS A 146 -6.36 23.22 -7.47
CA LYS A 146 -5.36 24.28 -7.52
C LYS A 146 -5.51 25.18 -8.77
N SER A 147 -5.97 24.62 -9.88
CA SER A 147 -6.20 25.39 -11.11
C SER A 147 -7.42 26.31 -11.05
N LEU A 148 -8.40 26.01 -10.17
CA LEU A 148 -9.55 26.90 -9.92
C LEU A 148 -9.16 28.12 -9.08
N ASP A 149 -8.21 27.94 -8.16
CA ASP A 149 -7.70 29.03 -7.29
C ASP A 149 -6.69 29.93 -8.00
N GLN A 150 -6.28 29.57 -9.22
CA GLN A 150 -5.52 30.45 -10.11
C GLN A 150 -6.55 31.34 -10.82
N GLU A 151 -6.77 32.54 -10.30
CA GLU A 151 -7.56 33.58 -10.97
C GLU A 151 -7.12 33.72 -12.45
N ILE A 152 -8.11 33.85 -13.34
CA ILE A 152 -7.92 34.43 -14.69
C ILE A 152 -7.58 35.92 -14.52
#